data_AF-A0A6A5GGL7-F1
#
_entry.id   AF-A0A6A5GGL7-F1
#
_cell.length_a   1.000
_cell.length_b   1.000
_cell.length_c   1.000
_cell.angle_alpha   90.00
_cell.angle_beta   90.00
_cell.angle_gamma   90.00
#
_symmetry.space_group_name_H-M   'P 1'
#
loop_
_entity.id
_entity.type
_entity.pdbx_description
1 polymer ?
#
loop_
_entity_poly.entity_id
_entity_poly.type
_entity_poly.pdbx_seq_one_letter_code
_entity_poly.pdbx_strand_id
1 'polypeptide(L)'
;MGVLVGGFRIQNSNLTDLRFLTRPKEYEFSIACETYGVYIKNNRNLKSGFKLPAIFISGSEDEDQNCRFEVKNNPKLNAGMMCDFPYLISDTDVKVVGNLNNCGGLEVDNTTTTTDFDNITTTDFPTDNSNITENLLLNIAETTFTQGLQLKDVNDTTYLSTVTEITGIIDIQNTRFQNLSFLKSVSFFEFPNTTSVVFNLKNNPEMTRLGFPNISNIGTNKSPNTNFWFNIENLHPEFCLTPAELVDFFFRHDISFLNIHAKLCNETGKLLYDTPFCRFESMKKLPNNCNFILGDLIIEEGDERDVVKLDNFWYLFGCLIIRNTKLETMNYLANLFRVAYFGPNPVIQIFSNPNLKEVKIPLMNVITRYNRDVLFQDNLPGIFNKTGGVCGFTDVFYVYLLNRTHFNYIGGDCGGLLYW
;
A
#
# COMPACT_ATOMS: atom_id res chain seq x y z
N MET A 1 15.10 -34.74 18.38
CA MET A 1 15.23 -34.10 17.06
C MET A 1 15.66 -35.13 16.03
N GLY A 2 14.89 -35.34 14.96
CA GLY A 2 15.30 -36.18 13.83
C GLY A 2 15.59 -35.29 12.63
N VAL A 3 16.86 -35.16 12.24
CA VAL A 3 17.29 -34.36 11.08
C VAL A 3 17.60 -35.31 9.94
N LEU A 4 16.98 -35.09 8.78
CA LEU A 4 17.38 -35.72 7.53
C LEU A 4 18.41 -34.80 6.87
N VAL A 5 19.66 -35.27 6.79
CA VAL A 5 20.73 -34.59 6.04
C VAL A 5 20.69 -35.10 4.61
N GLY A 6 20.49 -34.20 3.66
CA GLY A 6 20.28 -34.49 2.24
C GLY A 6 18.85 -34.21 1.77
N GLY A 7 18.55 -34.64 0.54
CA GLY A 7 17.28 -34.42 -0.14
C GLY A 7 16.45 -35.70 -0.31
N PHE A 8 15.18 -35.56 -0.69
CA PHE A 8 14.36 -36.72 -1.07
C PHE A 8 13.52 -36.46 -2.31
N ARG A 9 13.14 -37.56 -2.96
CA ARG A 9 12.34 -37.54 -4.18
C ARG A 9 11.24 -38.59 -4.11
N ILE A 10 10.00 -38.13 -4.25
CA ILE A 10 8.79 -38.97 -4.33
C ILE A 10 8.16 -38.70 -5.69
N GLN A 11 8.38 -39.61 -6.64
CA GLN A 11 7.97 -39.41 -8.02
C GLN A 11 7.32 -40.63 -8.63
N ASN A 12 6.30 -40.39 -9.46
CA ASN A 12 5.58 -41.43 -10.20
C ASN A 12 5.10 -42.59 -9.30
N SER A 13 4.77 -42.31 -8.05
CA SER A 13 4.37 -43.33 -7.09
C SER A 13 2.86 -43.56 -7.11
N ASN A 14 2.46 -44.75 -6.64
CA ASN A 14 1.06 -45.07 -6.36
C ASN A 14 0.65 -44.75 -4.92
N LEU A 15 1.47 -43.99 -4.18
CA LEU A 15 1.16 -43.60 -2.81
C LEU A 15 -0.11 -42.73 -2.75
N THR A 16 -0.94 -42.98 -1.75
CA THR A 16 -2.11 -42.16 -1.45
C THR A 16 -1.82 -41.08 -0.41
N ASP A 17 -0.75 -41.24 0.37
CA ASP A 17 -0.34 -40.35 1.44
C ASP A 17 1.17 -40.40 1.72
N LEU A 18 1.66 -39.46 2.54
CA LEU A 18 3.05 -39.37 2.98
C LEU A 18 3.24 -39.69 4.49
N ARG A 19 2.36 -40.50 5.09
CA ARG A 19 2.40 -40.75 6.55
C ARG A 19 3.65 -41.45 7.05
N PHE A 20 4.45 -42.04 6.15
CA PHE A 20 5.76 -42.59 6.47
C PHE A 20 6.78 -41.51 6.89
N LEU A 21 6.53 -40.24 6.55
CA LEU A 21 7.20 -39.08 7.15
C LEU A 21 6.61 -38.86 8.56
N THR A 22 6.78 -39.84 9.46
CA THR A 22 6.18 -39.84 10.79
C THR A 22 6.79 -38.76 11.69
N ARG A 23 5.97 -38.17 12.58
CA ARG A 23 6.41 -37.28 13.66
C ARG A 23 7.54 -37.92 14.48
N PRO A 24 8.74 -37.31 14.59
CA PRO A 24 9.62 -37.61 15.71
C PRO A 24 8.91 -37.25 17.03
N LYS A 25 9.34 -37.86 18.15
CA LYS A 25 8.75 -37.64 19.49
C LYS A 25 8.81 -36.18 19.97
N GLU A 26 9.59 -35.35 19.29
CA GLU A 26 9.75 -33.91 19.51
C GLU A 26 9.33 -33.19 18.23
N TYR A 27 8.68 -32.04 18.40
CA TYR A 27 7.70 -31.41 17.50
C TYR A 27 8.14 -31.03 16.06
N GLU A 28 9.33 -31.40 15.59
CA GLU A 28 9.94 -30.88 14.36
C GLU A 28 10.70 -31.96 13.56
N PHE A 29 10.40 -32.07 12.27
CA PHE A 29 11.15 -32.88 11.31
C PHE A 29 11.93 -31.93 10.40
N SER A 30 13.26 -31.90 10.52
CA SER A 30 14.10 -30.96 9.78
C SER A 30 14.79 -31.64 8.61
N ILE A 31 14.89 -30.95 7.49
CA ILE A 31 15.61 -31.36 6.29
C ILE A 31 16.70 -30.32 6.03
N ALA A 32 17.95 -30.73 6.22
CA ALA A 32 19.10 -29.98 5.77
C ALA A 32 19.45 -30.47 4.36
N CYS A 33 18.83 -29.88 3.34
CA CYS A 33 18.87 -30.41 1.98
C CYS A 33 20.06 -29.95 1.16
N GLU A 34 20.76 -28.88 1.58
CA GLU A 34 21.88 -28.28 0.85
C GLU A 34 21.58 -28.24 -0.66
N THR A 35 22.30 -29.02 -1.47
CA THR A 35 22.25 -29.04 -2.93
C THR A 35 21.30 -30.10 -3.50
N TYR A 36 20.80 -31.01 -2.65
CA TYR A 36 20.05 -32.21 -3.06
C TYR A 36 18.57 -31.96 -3.31
N GLY A 37 17.95 -31.02 -2.59
CA GLY A 37 16.56 -30.61 -2.76
C GLY A 37 15.48 -31.63 -2.36
N VAL A 38 14.24 -31.19 -2.35
CA VAL A 38 13.03 -31.95 -2.01
C VAL A 38 12.08 -31.92 -3.20
N TYR A 39 11.69 -33.10 -3.69
CA TYR A 39 10.88 -33.22 -4.90
C TYR A 39 9.69 -34.17 -4.71
N ILE A 40 8.47 -33.66 -4.89
CA ILE A 40 7.25 -34.46 -4.89
C ILE A 40 6.56 -34.25 -6.23
N LYS A 41 6.75 -35.17 -7.20
CA LYS A 41 6.28 -34.95 -8.58
C LYS A 41 5.48 -36.10 -9.18
N ASN A 42 4.45 -35.79 -9.97
CA ASN A 42 3.74 -36.77 -10.80
C ASN A 42 3.08 -37.93 -10.03
N ASN A 43 2.65 -37.72 -8.78
CA ASN A 43 1.98 -38.76 -7.99
C ASN A 43 0.45 -38.65 -8.17
N ARG A 44 -0.12 -39.44 -9.10
CA ARG A 44 -1.54 -39.35 -9.52
C ARG A 44 -2.56 -39.63 -8.41
N ASN A 45 -2.15 -40.35 -7.35
CA ASN A 45 -3.04 -40.83 -6.28
C ASN A 45 -2.85 -40.13 -4.93
N LEU A 46 -1.90 -39.21 -4.82
CA LEU A 46 -1.53 -38.57 -3.55
C LEU A 46 -2.57 -37.53 -3.12
N LYS A 47 -3.16 -37.66 -1.91
CA LYS A 47 -4.32 -36.86 -1.43
C LYS A 47 -4.01 -36.10 -0.13
N SER A 48 -4.66 -34.96 0.11
CA SER A 48 -4.45 -34.11 1.31
C SER A 48 -5.07 -34.60 2.64
N GLY A 49 -5.38 -35.89 2.76
CA GLY A 49 -6.01 -36.45 3.96
C GLY A 49 -5.05 -36.68 5.15
N PHE A 50 -3.77 -36.30 5.03
CA PHE A 50 -2.74 -36.55 6.03
C PHE A 50 -2.15 -35.23 6.54
N LYS A 51 -1.83 -35.18 7.85
CA LYS A 51 -1.04 -34.09 8.43
C LYS A 51 0.43 -34.46 8.32
N LEU A 52 1.21 -33.68 7.58
CA LEU A 52 2.66 -33.77 7.67
C LEU A 52 3.14 -33.17 9.00
N PRO A 53 4.28 -33.62 9.53
CA PRO A 53 4.99 -32.87 10.57
C PRO A 53 5.39 -31.50 10.03
N ALA A 54 5.63 -30.52 10.93
CA ALA A 54 6.32 -29.30 10.56
C ALA A 54 7.65 -29.67 9.90
N ILE A 55 7.83 -29.27 8.64
CA ILE A 55 9.07 -29.51 7.90
C ILE A 55 9.85 -28.20 7.91
N PHE A 56 11.00 -28.20 8.57
CA PHE A 56 11.97 -27.12 8.47
C PHE A 56 12.93 -27.46 7.35
N ILE A 57 13.02 -26.62 6.32
CA ILE A 57 13.93 -26.85 5.19
C ILE A 57 14.95 -25.72 5.18
N SER A 58 16.23 -26.07 5.28
CA SER A 58 17.35 -25.11 5.24
C SER A 58 18.33 -25.42 4.11
N GLY A 59 18.75 -24.37 3.40
CA GLY A 59 19.85 -24.38 2.43
C GLY A 59 21.24 -24.28 3.07
N SER A 60 22.28 -24.15 2.24
CA SER A 60 23.65 -23.77 2.66
C SER A 60 23.78 -22.25 2.64
N GLU A 61 24.59 -21.67 3.54
CA GLU A 61 24.90 -20.23 3.58
C GLU A 61 25.78 -19.76 2.39
N ASP A 62 26.28 -20.69 1.56
CA ASP A 62 27.09 -20.40 0.38
C ASP A 62 26.20 -20.09 -0.85
N GLU A 63 26.31 -18.85 -1.36
CA GLU A 63 25.43 -18.14 -2.32
C GLU A 63 25.15 -18.82 -3.67
N ASP A 64 25.73 -19.99 -3.98
CA ASP A 64 25.66 -20.58 -5.32
C ASP A 64 24.76 -21.84 -5.44
N GLN A 65 24.25 -22.42 -4.35
CA GLN A 65 23.38 -23.62 -4.41
C GLN A 65 22.27 -23.61 -3.35
N ASN A 66 21.19 -22.86 -3.62
CA ASN A 66 19.96 -22.92 -2.84
C ASN A 66 19.32 -24.31 -2.92
N CYS A 67 18.83 -24.80 -1.78
CA CYS A 67 18.03 -26.01 -1.77
C CYS A 67 16.78 -25.81 -2.63
N ARG A 68 16.43 -26.80 -3.46
CA ARG A 68 15.22 -26.73 -4.31
C ARG A 68 14.07 -27.46 -3.66
N PHE A 69 12.94 -26.80 -3.48
CA PHE A 69 11.71 -27.41 -3.00
C PHE A 69 10.66 -27.39 -4.13
N GLU A 70 10.40 -28.56 -4.74
CA GLU A 70 9.44 -28.64 -5.85
C GLU A 70 8.32 -29.66 -5.62
N VAL A 71 7.08 -29.19 -5.73
CA VAL A 71 5.88 -30.02 -5.67
C VAL A 71 5.11 -29.85 -6.98
N LYS A 72 5.17 -30.85 -7.86
CA LYS A 72 4.65 -30.71 -9.24
C LYS A 72 3.70 -31.80 -9.68
N ASN A 73 2.62 -31.45 -10.37
CA ASN A 73 1.78 -32.43 -11.09
C ASN A 73 1.22 -33.55 -10.18
N ASN A 74 0.80 -33.22 -8.97
CA ASN A 74 0.10 -34.14 -8.07
C ASN A 74 -1.39 -33.74 -8.02
N PRO A 75 -2.23 -34.22 -8.96
CA PRO A 75 -3.54 -33.64 -9.25
C PRO A 75 -4.57 -33.77 -8.12
N LYS A 76 -4.31 -34.60 -7.10
CA LYS A 76 -5.19 -34.81 -5.94
C LYS A 76 -4.64 -34.22 -4.63
N LEU A 77 -3.46 -33.59 -4.68
CA LEU A 77 -2.78 -33.02 -3.53
C LEU A 77 -3.03 -31.51 -3.47
N ASN A 78 -3.70 -31.03 -2.43
CA ASN A 78 -3.57 -29.64 -1.98
C ASN A 78 -2.14 -29.47 -1.43
N ALA A 79 -1.27 -28.90 -2.26
CA ALA A 79 0.12 -28.59 -1.96
C ALA A 79 0.30 -27.15 -1.44
N GLY A 80 -0.75 -26.31 -1.48
CA GLY A 80 -0.72 -24.94 -0.95
C GLY A 80 -0.41 -24.89 0.54
N MET A 81 -0.82 -25.90 1.29
CA MET A 81 -0.46 -26.06 2.70
C MET A 81 1.05 -26.18 2.97
N MET A 82 1.87 -26.44 1.95
CA MET A 82 3.33 -26.63 2.10
C MET A 82 4.11 -25.32 1.94
N CYS A 83 3.41 -24.20 1.81
CA CYS A 83 3.98 -22.90 1.45
C CYS A 83 3.97 -21.89 2.60
N ASP A 84 3.32 -22.24 3.72
CA ASP A 84 3.14 -21.41 4.91
C ASP A 84 3.49 -22.18 6.19
N PHE A 85 3.59 -21.47 7.32
CA PHE A 85 3.76 -22.07 8.65
C PHE A 85 2.69 -23.14 8.91
N PRO A 86 3.03 -24.35 9.39
CA PRO A 86 4.26 -24.75 10.09
C PRO A 86 5.41 -25.25 9.20
N TYR A 87 5.36 -25.05 7.88
CA TYR A 87 6.45 -25.40 6.97
C TYR A 87 7.34 -24.17 6.79
N LEU A 88 8.36 -24.08 7.64
CA LEU A 88 9.35 -23.01 7.60
C LEU A 88 10.34 -23.32 6.47
N ILE A 89 10.20 -22.59 5.38
CA ILE A 89 11.08 -22.70 4.23
C ILE A 89 11.94 -21.43 4.20
N SER A 90 13.19 -21.53 4.64
CA SER A 90 14.17 -20.44 4.54
C SER A 90 15.28 -20.84 3.56
N ASP A 91 15.72 -19.88 2.73
CA ASP A 91 16.88 -20.07 1.84
C ASP A 91 16.71 -21.22 0.83
N THR A 92 15.51 -21.33 0.22
CA THR A 92 15.21 -22.35 -0.81
C THR A 92 14.46 -21.78 -2.02
N ASP A 93 14.65 -22.38 -3.18
CA ASP A 93 13.86 -22.13 -4.38
C ASP A 93 12.57 -22.98 -4.36
N VAL A 94 11.43 -22.33 -4.10
CA VAL A 94 10.12 -22.99 -4.02
C VAL A 94 9.42 -23.00 -5.38
N LYS A 95 8.99 -24.18 -5.86
CA LYS A 95 8.15 -24.31 -7.06
C LYS A 95 7.03 -25.32 -6.88
N VAL A 96 5.81 -24.82 -6.67
CA VAL A 96 4.61 -25.64 -6.49
C VAL A 96 3.63 -25.37 -7.64
N VAL A 97 3.48 -26.33 -8.56
CA VAL A 97 2.64 -26.15 -9.78
C VAL A 97 1.94 -27.45 -10.21
N GLY A 98 0.78 -27.36 -10.84
CA GLY A 98 0.06 -28.53 -11.39
C GLY A 98 -0.51 -29.50 -10.33
N ASN A 99 -0.71 -29.04 -9.09
CA ASN A 99 -1.36 -29.80 -8.02
C ASN A 99 -2.84 -29.38 -7.86
N LEU A 100 -3.60 -30.07 -7.00
CA LEU A 100 -5.01 -29.73 -6.71
C LEU A 100 -5.13 -28.28 -6.22
N ASN A 101 -4.26 -27.88 -5.28
CA ASN A 101 -4.02 -26.49 -4.89
C ASN A 101 -2.49 -26.28 -4.85
N ASN A 102 -2.00 -25.12 -5.29
CA ASN A 102 -0.58 -24.75 -5.24
C ASN A 102 -0.33 -23.73 -4.12
N CYS A 103 0.93 -23.29 -3.90
CA CYS A 103 1.19 -22.08 -3.09
C CYS A 103 0.35 -20.93 -3.67
N GLY A 104 -0.27 -20.09 -2.82
CA GLY A 104 -1.25 -19.08 -3.27
C GLY A 104 -0.72 -18.10 -4.33
N GLY A 105 -1.46 -17.15 -4.90
CA GLY A 105 -2.89 -16.91 -4.90
C GLY A 105 -3.46 -16.93 -6.32
N LEU A 106 -4.61 -16.29 -6.52
CA LEU A 106 -5.22 -16.16 -7.85
C LEU A 106 -4.46 -15.16 -8.72
N GLU A 107 -3.79 -15.66 -9.74
CA GLU A 107 -3.52 -14.92 -10.97
C GLU A 107 -4.72 -15.18 -11.91
N VAL A 108 -5.64 -14.21 -12.00
CA VAL A 108 -6.70 -14.25 -13.01
C VAL A 108 -6.24 -13.39 -14.17
N ASP A 109 -5.58 -14.02 -15.15
CA ASP A 109 -5.27 -13.40 -16.43
C ASP A 109 -6.16 -14.03 -17.51
N ASN A 110 -7.08 -13.24 -18.07
CA ASN A 110 -7.94 -13.66 -19.17
C ASN A 110 -7.28 -13.50 -20.56
N THR A 111 -5.98 -13.16 -20.63
CA THR A 111 -5.27 -12.86 -21.88
C THR A 111 -4.20 -13.87 -22.29
N THR A 112 -4.09 -15.02 -21.64
CA THR A 112 -3.17 -16.08 -22.10
C THR A 112 -3.67 -16.77 -23.39
N THR A 113 -3.41 -16.12 -24.53
CA THR A 113 -3.28 -16.83 -25.80
C THR A 113 -2.08 -17.76 -25.71
N THR A 114 -2.37 -19.05 -25.90
CA THR A 114 -1.44 -20.17 -25.98
C THR A 114 -0.21 -19.89 -26.86
N THR A 115 0.97 -19.70 -26.25
CA THR A 115 2.26 -19.88 -26.95
C THR A 115 3.38 -20.42 -26.05
N ASP A 116 3.07 -21.31 -25.09
CA ASP A 116 4.12 -22.09 -24.39
C ASP A 116 3.62 -23.49 -23.94
N PHE A 117 2.84 -24.15 -24.80
CA PHE A 117 2.40 -25.54 -24.64
C PHE A 117 2.81 -26.46 -25.81
N ASP A 118 3.89 -26.12 -26.52
CA ASP A 118 4.50 -27.05 -27.47
C ASP A 118 5.34 -28.08 -26.70
N ASN A 119 4.67 -29.10 -26.15
CA ASN A 119 5.14 -30.49 -25.98
C ASN A 119 4.28 -31.29 -24.96
N ILE A 120 2.95 -31.26 -25.10
CA ILE A 120 2.10 -32.33 -24.54
C ILE A 120 1.41 -33.02 -25.73
N THR A 121 1.92 -34.19 -26.09
CA THR A 121 1.28 -35.08 -27.06
C THR A 121 -0.08 -35.52 -26.51
N THR A 122 -1.13 -35.17 -27.25
CA THR A 122 -2.54 -35.45 -26.97
C THR A 122 -2.85 -36.93 -27.14
N THR A 123 -2.75 -37.74 -26.07
CA THR A 123 -3.38 -39.08 -26.05
C THR A 123 -4.00 -39.51 -24.71
N ASP A 124 -4.02 -38.68 -23.66
CA ASP A 124 -4.49 -39.11 -22.32
C ASP A 124 -5.63 -38.26 -21.71
N PHE A 125 -6.36 -37.48 -22.51
CA PHE A 125 -7.60 -36.83 -22.04
C PHE A 125 -8.83 -37.62 -22.53
N PRO A 126 -9.70 -38.10 -21.63
CA PRO A 126 -11.00 -38.62 -22.05
C PRO A 126 -11.79 -37.49 -22.71
N THR A 127 -12.19 -37.73 -23.95
CA THR A 127 -13.17 -36.93 -24.67
C THR A 127 -14.51 -37.03 -23.96
N ASP A 128 -14.83 -36.03 -23.15
CA ASP A 128 -16.22 -35.60 -22.97
C ASP A 128 -16.27 -34.07 -23.00
N ASN A 129 -16.70 -33.58 -24.15
CA ASN A 129 -17.08 -32.19 -24.37
C ASN A 129 -18.36 -31.90 -23.57
N SER A 130 -18.21 -31.45 -22.33
CA SER A 130 -19.18 -30.56 -21.68
C SER A 130 -18.53 -29.81 -20.52
N ASN A 131 -18.60 -28.49 -20.57
CA ASN A 131 -18.44 -27.54 -19.45
C ASN A 131 -17.07 -27.48 -18.74
N ILE A 132 -16.03 -26.98 -19.40
CA ILE A 132 -14.81 -26.50 -18.72
C ILE A 132 -14.97 -25.05 -18.18
N THR A 133 -16.11 -24.40 -18.41
CA THR A 133 -16.37 -23.02 -17.94
C THR A 133 -17.12 -22.91 -16.62
N GLU A 134 -17.37 -24.00 -15.89
CA GLU A 134 -18.23 -23.95 -14.69
C GLU A 134 -17.60 -24.54 -13.41
N ASN A 135 -16.35 -25.00 -13.44
CA ASN A 135 -15.69 -25.63 -12.28
C ASN A 135 -14.44 -24.90 -11.75
N LEU A 136 -14.22 -23.63 -12.15
CA LEU A 136 -13.22 -22.74 -11.52
C LEU A 136 -13.89 -21.66 -10.64
N LEU A 137 -15.09 -21.94 -10.12
CA LEU A 137 -15.79 -21.16 -9.10
C LEU A 137 -16.01 -22.04 -7.87
N LEU A 138 -14.93 -22.65 -7.36
CA LEU A 138 -14.98 -23.23 -6.04
C LEU A 138 -15.05 -22.09 -5.04
N ASN A 139 -16.14 -22.02 -4.28
CA ASN A 139 -16.32 -21.20 -3.09
C ASN A 139 -15.00 -21.05 -2.30
N ILE A 140 -14.27 -19.97 -2.56
CA ILE A 140 -13.08 -19.65 -1.79
C ILE A 140 -13.60 -19.04 -0.50
N ALA A 141 -13.81 -19.89 0.51
CA ALA A 141 -14.06 -19.48 1.88
C ALA A 141 -12.77 -19.01 2.57
N GLU A 142 -11.77 -18.55 1.81
CA GLU A 142 -10.54 -18.00 2.37
C GLU A 142 -10.78 -16.54 2.75
N THR A 143 -10.61 -16.27 4.04
CA THR A 143 -10.75 -14.94 4.63
C THR A 143 -9.45 -14.14 4.59
N THR A 144 -8.34 -14.77 4.19
CA THR A 144 -6.99 -14.19 4.25
C THR A 144 -6.23 -14.53 2.97
N PHE A 145 -5.67 -13.51 2.31
CA PHE A 145 -4.79 -13.67 1.14
C PHE A 145 -3.34 -13.36 1.53
N THR A 146 -2.40 -14.27 1.28
CA THR A 146 -1.01 -14.14 1.76
C THR A 146 0.02 -13.69 0.71
N GLN A 147 -0.38 -13.57 -0.56
CA GLN A 147 0.50 -13.14 -1.67
C GLN A 147 -0.01 -11.89 -2.39
N GLY A 148 -0.83 -11.10 -1.70
CA GLY A 148 -1.40 -9.88 -2.18
C GLY A 148 -2.66 -10.12 -2.99
N LEU A 149 -2.98 -9.16 -3.87
CA LEU A 149 -4.16 -9.19 -4.71
C LEU A 149 -3.79 -8.64 -6.08
N GLN A 150 -3.91 -9.46 -7.12
CA GLN A 150 -3.69 -9.02 -8.50
C GLN A 150 -5.00 -9.16 -9.29
N LEU A 151 -5.52 -8.04 -9.79
CA LEU A 151 -6.72 -8.00 -10.61
C LEU A 151 -6.40 -7.25 -11.90
N LYS A 152 -6.22 -7.99 -13.00
CA LYS A 152 -5.89 -7.44 -14.32
C LYS A 152 -6.90 -7.91 -15.34
N ASP A 153 -7.58 -6.97 -15.99
CA ASP A 153 -8.58 -7.28 -17.02
C ASP A 153 -9.74 -8.17 -16.50
N VAL A 154 -10.08 -8.02 -15.22
CA VAL A 154 -11.16 -8.74 -14.50
C VAL A 154 -12.35 -7.83 -14.22
N ASN A 155 -13.57 -8.39 -14.27
CA ASN A 155 -14.82 -7.70 -13.93
C ASN A 155 -15.64 -8.39 -12.82
N ASP A 156 -15.45 -9.68 -12.53
CA ASP A 156 -16.13 -10.38 -11.43
C ASP A 156 -15.26 -10.38 -10.17
N THR A 157 -15.81 -9.91 -9.06
CA THR A 157 -15.14 -9.82 -7.75
C THR A 157 -15.99 -10.41 -6.63
N THR A 158 -17.05 -11.17 -6.98
CA THR A 158 -18.01 -11.71 -6.00
C THR A 158 -17.34 -12.55 -4.91
N TYR A 159 -16.30 -13.29 -5.28
CA TYR A 159 -15.48 -14.11 -4.38
C TYR A 159 -14.62 -13.32 -3.38
N LEU A 160 -14.41 -12.02 -3.59
CA LEU A 160 -13.60 -11.17 -2.71
C LEU A 160 -14.38 -10.59 -1.52
N SER A 161 -15.71 -10.71 -1.54
CA SER A 161 -16.57 -10.09 -0.54
C SER A 161 -16.42 -10.66 0.88
N THR A 162 -15.84 -11.84 1.02
CA THR A 162 -15.56 -12.53 2.29
C THR A 162 -14.13 -12.34 2.78
N VAL A 163 -13.26 -11.72 1.99
CA VAL A 163 -11.86 -11.51 2.36
C VAL A 163 -11.77 -10.45 3.45
N THR A 164 -11.11 -10.79 4.55
CA THR A 164 -10.92 -9.94 5.72
C THR A 164 -9.49 -9.42 5.87
N GLU A 165 -8.54 -10.05 5.20
CA GLU A 165 -7.12 -9.77 5.31
C GLU A 165 -6.39 -9.96 3.98
N ILE A 166 -5.50 -9.02 3.64
CA ILE A 166 -4.63 -9.13 2.47
C ILE A 166 -3.19 -8.78 2.87
N THR A 167 -2.32 -9.78 2.84
CA THR A 167 -0.88 -9.68 3.01
C THR A 167 -0.21 -9.80 1.65
N GLY A 168 0.63 -8.84 1.28
CA GLY A 168 1.33 -8.77 -0.01
C GLY A 168 0.96 -7.53 -0.83
N ILE A 169 1.45 -7.48 -2.08
CA ILE A 169 1.23 -6.32 -2.98
C ILE A 169 -0.19 -6.37 -3.56
N ILE A 170 -0.86 -5.23 -3.58
CA ILE A 170 -2.15 -5.06 -4.24
C ILE A 170 -1.94 -4.34 -5.57
N ASP A 171 -2.35 -4.98 -6.66
CA ASP A 171 -2.18 -4.50 -8.03
C ASP A 171 -3.48 -4.67 -8.82
N ILE A 172 -4.21 -3.58 -9.05
CA ILE A 172 -5.50 -3.56 -9.75
C ILE A 172 -5.39 -2.68 -10.97
N GLN A 173 -5.38 -3.30 -12.15
CA GLN A 173 -5.14 -2.61 -13.42
C GLN A 173 -6.10 -3.00 -14.53
N ASN A 174 -6.36 -2.07 -15.45
CA ASN A 174 -7.13 -2.31 -16.67
C ASN A 174 -8.54 -2.90 -16.43
N THR A 175 -9.15 -2.55 -15.30
CA THR A 175 -10.48 -3.05 -14.90
C THR A 175 -11.56 -2.01 -15.16
N ARG A 176 -12.82 -2.44 -15.11
CA ARG A 176 -14.00 -1.55 -15.17
C ARG A 176 -14.64 -1.33 -13.80
N PHE A 177 -13.88 -1.51 -12.73
CA PHE A 177 -14.40 -1.30 -11.38
C PHE A 177 -14.71 0.17 -11.13
N GLN A 178 -15.87 0.45 -10.55
CA GLN A 178 -16.26 1.83 -10.18
C GLN A 178 -15.61 2.28 -8.86
N ASN A 179 -15.30 1.33 -7.97
CA ASN A 179 -14.67 1.51 -6.66
C ASN A 179 -14.23 0.16 -6.08
N LEU A 180 -13.66 0.18 -4.86
CA LEU A 180 -13.15 -1.01 -4.14
C LEU A 180 -14.14 -1.59 -3.12
N SER A 181 -15.45 -1.31 -3.26
CA SER A 181 -16.47 -1.81 -2.32
C SER A 181 -16.57 -3.33 -2.25
N PHE A 182 -16.06 -4.06 -3.23
CA PHE A 182 -15.95 -5.52 -3.18
C PHE A 182 -14.99 -6.00 -2.07
N LEU A 183 -14.08 -5.15 -1.59
CA LEU A 183 -13.21 -5.40 -0.45
C LEU A 183 -13.84 -4.98 0.90
N LYS A 184 -15.15 -4.74 0.98
CA LYS A 184 -15.86 -4.22 2.18
C LYS A 184 -15.52 -4.92 3.51
N SER A 185 -15.15 -6.19 3.47
CA SER A 185 -14.85 -7.02 4.65
C SER A 185 -13.38 -6.94 5.08
N VAL A 186 -12.50 -6.37 4.24
CA VAL A 186 -11.07 -6.26 4.52
C VAL A 186 -10.84 -5.27 5.66
N SER A 187 -10.18 -5.76 6.70
CA SER A 187 -9.90 -5.01 7.93
C SER A 187 -8.40 -4.86 8.20
N PHE A 188 -7.58 -5.70 7.55
CA PHE A 188 -6.13 -5.73 7.72
C PHE A 188 -5.41 -5.81 6.36
N PHE A 189 -4.41 -4.94 6.20
CA PHE A 189 -3.41 -5.07 5.14
C PHE A 189 -2.04 -5.32 5.75
N GLU A 190 -1.27 -6.24 5.19
CA GLU A 190 0.14 -6.37 5.50
C GLU A 190 1.00 -6.22 4.25
N PHE A 191 1.82 -5.18 4.19
CA PHE A 191 2.69 -4.95 3.04
C PHE A 191 4.11 -5.47 3.29
N PRO A 192 4.79 -5.97 2.24
CA PRO A 192 6.18 -6.39 2.36
C PRO A 192 7.08 -5.22 2.77
N ASN A 193 8.17 -5.54 3.45
CA ASN A 193 9.22 -4.57 3.77
C ASN A 193 9.97 -4.21 2.45
N THR A 194 9.56 -3.12 1.82
CA THR A 194 10.12 -2.66 0.54
C THR A 194 10.07 -1.13 0.41
N THR A 195 10.83 -0.59 -0.54
CA THR A 195 10.76 0.80 -0.99
C THR A 195 9.97 0.96 -2.31
N SER A 196 9.31 -0.10 -2.77
CA SER A 196 8.54 -0.15 -4.02
C SER A 196 7.06 0.22 -3.84
N VAL A 197 6.31 0.27 -4.95
CA VAL A 197 4.85 0.40 -4.92
C VAL A 197 4.25 -0.90 -4.38
N VAL A 198 3.42 -0.81 -3.34
CA VAL A 198 2.75 -1.96 -2.71
C VAL A 198 1.24 -1.95 -2.90
N PHE A 199 0.69 -0.82 -3.34
CA PHE A 199 -0.70 -0.65 -3.67
C PHE A 199 -0.81 0.15 -4.96
N ASN A 200 -1.26 -0.49 -6.04
CA ASN A 200 -1.30 0.07 -7.38
C ASN A 200 -2.73 0.03 -7.92
N LEU A 201 -3.32 1.20 -8.15
CA LEU A 201 -4.55 1.38 -8.92
C LEU A 201 -4.20 2.13 -10.19
N LYS A 202 -4.23 1.43 -11.33
CA LYS A 202 -3.78 2.00 -12.60
C LYS A 202 -4.72 1.67 -13.75
N ASN A 203 -4.99 2.63 -14.62
CA ASN A 203 -5.75 2.41 -15.87
C ASN A 203 -7.15 1.81 -15.64
N ASN A 204 -7.89 2.26 -14.61
CA ASN A 204 -9.27 1.82 -14.35
C ASN A 204 -10.22 2.97 -14.72
N PRO A 205 -10.63 3.12 -15.99
CA PRO A 205 -11.28 4.33 -16.49
C PRO A 205 -12.68 4.57 -15.92
N GLU A 206 -13.35 3.55 -15.38
CA GLU A 206 -14.68 3.67 -14.77
C GLU A 206 -14.62 3.95 -13.25
N MET A 207 -13.42 3.94 -12.66
CA MET A 207 -13.24 4.14 -11.22
C MET A 207 -13.41 5.61 -10.85
N THR A 208 -14.57 5.95 -10.27
CA THR A 208 -14.93 7.32 -9.86
C THR A 208 -14.73 7.58 -8.37
N ARG A 209 -14.64 6.53 -7.56
CA ARG A 209 -14.46 6.61 -6.11
C ARG A 209 -13.50 5.53 -5.65
N LEU A 210 -12.76 5.81 -4.57
CA LEU A 210 -11.96 4.77 -3.94
C LEU A 210 -12.88 3.75 -3.25
N GLY A 211 -13.83 4.22 -2.43
CA GLY A 211 -14.83 3.35 -1.79
C GLY A 211 -14.17 2.32 -0.88
N PHE A 212 -13.07 2.73 -0.24
CA PHE A 212 -12.23 1.88 0.57
C PHE A 212 -13.00 1.36 1.80
N PRO A 213 -12.84 0.08 2.18
CA PRO A 213 -13.41 -0.44 3.41
C PRO A 213 -12.85 0.29 4.63
N ASN A 214 -13.54 0.17 5.76
CA ASN A 214 -13.09 0.72 7.03
C ASN A 214 -11.93 -0.12 7.59
N ILE A 215 -10.74 0.03 7.00
CA ILE A 215 -9.55 -0.72 7.38
C ILE A 215 -9.09 -0.27 8.74
N SER A 216 -9.00 -1.24 9.64
CA SER A 216 -8.68 -1.00 11.05
C SER A 216 -7.18 -0.82 11.25
N ASN A 217 -6.37 -1.51 10.46
CA ASN A 217 -4.92 -1.49 10.61
C ASN A 217 -4.19 -1.82 9.31
N ILE A 218 -3.01 -1.23 9.13
CA ILE A 218 -2.02 -1.64 8.14
C ILE A 218 -0.83 -2.19 8.92
N GLY A 219 -0.72 -3.52 8.93
CA GLY A 219 0.48 -4.24 9.27
C GLY A 219 1.60 -3.82 8.34
N THR A 220 2.67 -3.33 8.92
CA THR A 220 3.90 -3.09 8.19
C THR A 220 4.98 -3.61 9.09
N ASN A 221 5.86 -4.47 8.58
CA ASN A 221 7.14 -4.77 9.23
C ASN A 221 8.03 -3.51 9.10
N LYS A 222 7.58 -2.41 9.73
CA LYS A 222 8.09 -1.05 9.60
C LYS A 222 9.43 -0.98 10.33
N SER A 223 10.50 -1.28 9.61
CA SER A 223 11.79 -0.71 9.96
C SER A 223 11.69 0.82 9.75
N PRO A 224 12.34 1.66 10.57
CA PRO A 224 12.35 3.12 10.42
C PRO A 224 12.70 3.63 9.02
N ASN A 225 13.32 2.78 8.19
CA ASN A 225 13.77 3.08 6.83
C ASN A 225 12.83 2.55 5.72
N THR A 226 11.70 1.95 6.07
CA THR A 226 10.73 1.42 5.08
C THR A 226 9.78 2.49 4.58
N ASN A 227 9.90 2.82 3.30
CA ASN A 227 9.08 3.81 2.62
C ASN A 227 8.47 3.17 1.37
N PHE A 228 7.40 2.41 1.55
CA PHE A 228 6.61 1.90 0.42
C PHE A 228 5.71 3.02 -0.13
N TRP A 229 5.27 2.82 -1.38
CA TRP A 229 4.48 3.80 -2.09
C TRP A 229 3.13 3.25 -2.53
N PHE A 230 2.15 4.15 -2.58
CA PHE A 230 0.87 3.92 -3.24
C PHE A 230 0.90 4.60 -4.61
N ASN A 231 0.31 3.97 -5.62
CA ASN A 231 0.14 4.54 -6.95
C ASN A 231 -1.34 4.59 -7.30
N ILE A 232 -1.85 5.78 -7.58
CA ILE A 232 -3.21 6.02 -8.06
C ILE A 232 -3.08 6.82 -9.34
N GLU A 233 -3.26 6.16 -10.48
CA GLU A 233 -2.89 6.73 -11.77
C GLU A 233 -3.90 6.33 -12.86
N ASN A 234 -4.23 7.27 -13.74
CA ASN A 234 -5.07 7.02 -14.92
C ASN A 234 -6.42 6.32 -14.59
N LEU A 235 -7.13 6.86 -13.60
CA LEU A 235 -8.50 6.46 -13.26
C LEU A 235 -9.52 7.35 -14.01
N HIS A 236 -10.80 7.31 -13.64
CA HIS A 236 -11.79 8.23 -14.21
C HIS A 236 -11.41 9.71 -13.94
N PRO A 237 -11.64 10.66 -14.85
CA PRO A 237 -11.32 12.08 -14.65
C PRO A 237 -12.02 12.75 -13.45
N GLU A 238 -13.17 12.20 -13.03
CA GLU A 238 -13.92 12.60 -11.83
C GLU A 238 -13.58 11.77 -10.59
N PHE A 239 -12.54 10.92 -10.64
CA PHE A 239 -12.08 10.21 -9.46
C PHE A 239 -11.73 11.18 -8.34
N CYS A 240 -12.37 11.01 -7.18
CA CYS A 240 -12.14 11.85 -6.02
C CYS A 240 -11.96 11.04 -4.74
N LEU A 241 -11.20 11.62 -3.82
CA LEU A 241 -11.03 11.17 -2.45
C LEU A 241 -11.80 12.08 -1.50
N THR A 242 -12.50 11.49 -0.56
CA THR A 242 -13.19 12.24 0.51
C THR A 242 -12.20 12.65 1.60
N PRO A 243 -12.45 13.75 2.32
CA PRO A 243 -11.76 14.06 3.57
C PRO A 243 -11.70 12.87 4.54
N ALA A 244 -12.76 12.07 4.67
CA ALA A 244 -12.76 10.87 5.51
C ALA A 244 -11.72 9.84 5.04
N GLU A 245 -11.67 9.49 3.74
CA GLU A 245 -10.64 8.58 3.20
C GLU A 245 -9.22 9.11 3.42
N LEU A 246 -9.02 10.43 3.30
CA LEU A 246 -7.74 11.08 3.57
C LEU A 246 -7.33 10.97 5.05
N VAL A 247 -8.25 11.26 5.98
CA VAL A 247 -7.96 11.25 7.43
C VAL A 247 -7.83 9.83 7.96
N ASP A 248 -8.89 9.05 7.81
CA ASP A 248 -9.06 7.78 8.50
C ASP A 248 -8.17 6.69 7.93
N PHE A 249 -7.73 6.84 6.67
CA PHE A 249 -6.82 5.89 6.02
C PHE A 249 -5.45 6.50 5.73
N PHE A 250 -5.34 7.41 4.76
CA PHE A 250 -4.03 7.82 4.24
C PHE A 250 -3.16 8.55 5.27
N PHE A 251 -3.74 9.49 6.00
CA PHE A 251 -3.04 10.22 7.04
C PHE A 251 -2.79 9.36 8.27
N ARG A 252 -3.80 8.65 8.77
CA ARG A 252 -3.66 7.75 9.93
C ARG A 252 -2.54 6.73 9.77
N HIS A 253 -2.36 6.18 8.56
CA HIS A 253 -1.34 5.17 8.28
C HIS A 253 -0.05 5.73 7.65
N ASP A 254 0.05 7.05 7.54
CA ASP A 254 1.21 7.76 7.00
C ASP A 254 1.62 7.32 5.58
N ILE A 255 0.60 7.13 4.73
CA ILE A 255 0.78 6.70 3.34
C ILE A 255 1.44 7.80 2.51
N SER A 256 2.41 7.38 1.68
CA SER A 256 3.08 8.20 0.69
C SER A 256 2.74 7.71 -0.72
N PHE A 257 2.75 8.61 -1.70
CA PHE A 257 2.32 8.31 -3.07
C PHE A 257 3.45 8.49 -4.08
N LEU A 258 3.58 7.54 -5.00
CA LEU A 258 4.37 7.72 -6.22
C LEU A 258 3.62 8.65 -7.17
N ASN A 259 2.36 8.35 -7.46
CA ASN A 259 1.42 9.24 -8.17
C ASN A 259 0.06 9.23 -7.48
N ILE A 260 -0.64 10.37 -7.54
CA ILE A 260 -2.01 10.51 -7.05
C ILE A 260 -2.86 11.39 -7.98
N HIS A 261 -3.44 10.76 -8.99
CA HIS A 261 -4.35 11.39 -9.95
C HIS A 261 -5.77 11.43 -9.40
N ALA A 262 -5.99 12.25 -8.36
CA ALA A 262 -7.28 12.41 -7.70
C ALA A 262 -7.72 13.88 -7.61
N LYS A 263 -9.01 14.06 -7.31
CA LYS A 263 -9.61 15.31 -6.84
C LYS A 263 -10.06 15.15 -5.39
N LEU A 264 -10.41 16.26 -4.74
CA LEU A 264 -11.15 16.21 -3.48
C LEU A 264 -12.65 16.12 -3.77
N CYS A 265 -13.37 15.23 -3.08
CA CYS A 265 -14.81 15.14 -3.23
C CYS A 265 -15.54 16.33 -2.60
N ASN A 266 -16.72 16.69 -3.15
CA ASN A 266 -17.58 17.74 -2.58
C ASN A 266 -18.17 17.34 -1.21
N GLU A 267 -18.45 16.05 -1.06
CA GLU A 267 -18.88 15.42 0.18
C GLU A 267 -17.69 15.07 1.08
N THR A 268 -17.88 15.19 2.38
CA THR A 268 -16.83 14.94 3.38
C THR A 268 -16.58 13.46 3.62
N GLY A 269 -17.57 12.60 3.32
CA GLY A 269 -17.62 11.23 3.82
C GLY A 269 -18.01 11.18 5.31
N LYS A 270 -17.99 9.98 5.89
CA LYS A 270 -18.27 9.74 7.31
C LYS A 270 -16.97 9.47 8.05
N LEU A 271 -16.54 10.43 8.86
CA LEU A 271 -15.37 10.31 9.71
C LEU A 271 -15.59 9.27 10.82
N LEU A 272 -14.52 8.60 11.25
CA LEU A 272 -14.55 7.67 12.39
C LEU A 272 -14.88 8.35 13.72
N TYR A 273 -14.45 9.59 13.89
CA TYR A 273 -14.65 10.38 15.10
C TYR A 273 -15.39 11.67 14.76
N ASP A 274 -16.33 12.04 15.63
CA ASP A 274 -17.02 13.33 15.52
C ASP A 274 -16.03 14.45 15.82
N THR A 275 -15.55 15.09 14.76
CA THR A 275 -14.49 16.10 14.82
C THR A 275 -14.98 17.35 14.09
N PRO A 276 -14.92 18.55 14.71
CA PRO A 276 -15.36 19.79 14.12
C PRO A 276 -14.77 20.04 12.73
N PHE A 277 -15.65 20.03 11.72
CA PHE A 277 -15.32 20.21 10.31
C PHE A 277 -15.93 21.50 9.78
N CYS A 278 -15.09 22.41 9.29
CA CYS A 278 -15.51 23.74 8.87
C CYS A 278 -15.21 23.98 7.40
N ARG A 279 -16.16 24.55 6.67
CA ARG A 279 -15.91 25.09 5.32
C ARG A 279 -15.34 26.49 5.45
N PHE A 280 -14.24 26.75 4.75
CA PHE A 280 -13.63 28.06 4.73
C PHE A 280 -14.37 28.98 3.76
N GLU A 281 -14.72 30.16 4.25
CA GLU A 281 -15.20 31.28 3.42
C GLU A 281 -14.33 32.52 3.60
N SER A 282 -13.95 32.81 4.86
CA SER A 282 -13.03 33.89 5.27
C SER A 282 -12.68 33.69 6.75
N MET A 283 -11.58 34.29 7.21
CA MET A 283 -11.17 34.23 8.62
C MET A 283 -12.23 34.79 9.58
N LYS A 284 -12.91 35.87 9.18
CA LYS A 284 -14.01 36.47 9.96
C LYS A 284 -15.17 35.50 10.19
N LYS A 285 -15.56 34.74 9.15
CA LYS A 285 -16.69 33.80 9.22
C LYS A 285 -16.32 32.42 9.75
N LEU A 286 -15.03 32.08 9.78
CA LEU A 286 -14.57 30.81 10.32
C LEU A 286 -15.01 30.70 11.79
N PRO A 287 -15.69 29.61 12.19
CA PRO A 287 -16.00 29.35 13.59
C PRO A 287 -14.75 29.14 14.42
N ASN A 288 -14.86 29.34 15.74
CA ASN A 288 -13.82 28.91 16.67
C ASN A 288 -13.78 27.37 16.74
N ASN A 289 -12.62 26.81 17.08
CA ASN A 289 -12.43 25.37 17.33
C ASN A 289 -12.66 24.46 16.12
N CYS A 290 -12.35 24.94 14.91
CA CYS A 290 -12.32 24.10 13.72
C CYS A 290 -11.05 23.25 13.71
N ASN A 291 -11.19 21.93 13.82
CA ASN A 291 -10.05 21.01 13.70
C ASN A 291 -9.72 20.70 12.24
N PHE A 292 -10.74 20.64 11.39
CA PHE A 292 -10.61 20.39 9.96
C PHE A 292 -11.15 21.59 9.17
N ILE A 293 -10.38 22.06 8.20
CA ILE A 293 -10.79 23.16 7.30
C ILE A 293 -10.84 22.64 5.87
N LEU A 294 -11.98 22.84 5.21
CA LEU A 294 -12.22 22.53 3.81
C LEU A 294 -12.32 23.80 2.98
N GLY A 295 -11.43 23.93 2.00
CA GLY A 295 -11.24 25.14 1.20
C GLY A 295 -9.85 25.72 1.39
N ASP A 296 -9.47 26.60 0.48
CA ASP A 296 -8.18 27.29 0.53
C ASP A 296 -8.18 28.29 1.69
N LEU A 297 -7.28 28.10 2.66
CA LEU A 297 -7.15 28.97 3.84
C LEU A 297 -6.36 30.21 3.45
N ILE A 298 -7.04 31.34 3.38
CA ILE A 298 -6.46 32.64 3.00
C ILE A 298 -6.45 33.55 4.23
N ILE A 299 -5.26 33.98 4.64
CA ILE A 299 -5.04 34.97 5.69
C ILE A 299 -4.45 36.21 5.04
N GLU A 300 -5.19 37.30 5.07
CA GLU A 300 -4.80 38.56 4.42
C GLU A 300 -4.93 39.78 5.34
N GLU A 301 -4.67 40.97 4.79
CA GLU A 301 -4.73 42.21 5.57
C GLU A 301 -6.10 42.36 6.26
N GLY A 302 -6.08 42.58 7.58
CA GLY A 302 -7.29 42.74 8.38
C GLY A 302 -7.72 41.49 9.14
N ASP A 303 -7.17 40.32 8.79
CA ASP A 303 -7.48 39.05 9.45
C ASP A 303 -6.67 38.80 10.73
N GLU A 304 -5.74 39.69 11.12
CA GLU A 304 -4.78 39.43 12.19
C GLU A 304 -5.42 39.20 13.56
N ARG A 305 -6.67 39.64 13.77
CA ARG A 305 -7.42 39.37 15.01
C ARG A 305 -8.19 38.05 14.96
N ASP A 306 -8.47 37.55 13.76
CA ASP A 306 -9.23 36.32 13.53
C ASP A 306 -8.32 35.09 13.43
N VAL A 307 -6.99 35.23 13.30
CA VAL A 307 -6.06 34.09 13.26
C VAL A 307 -6.07 33.21 14.52
N VAL A 308 -6.49 33.76 15.67
CA VAL A 308 -6.66 33.00 16.92
C VAL A 308 -7.66 31.84 16.80
N LYS A 309 -8.54 31.88 15.79
CA LYS A 309 -9.50 30.79 15.54
C LYS A 309 -8.82 29.51 15.03
N LEU A 310 -7.56 29.60 14.61
CA LEU A 310 -6.75 28.49 14.10
C LEU A 310 -6.01 27.73 15.23
N ASP A 311 -6.17 28.12 16.50
CA ASP A 311 -5.45 27.49 17.60
C ASP A 311 -5.67 25.97 17.70
N ASN A 312 -6.83 25.45 17.28
CA ASN A 312 -7.17 24.01 17.29
C ASN A 312 -7.18 23.37 15.88
N PHE A 313 -6.60 24.03 14.88
CA PHE A 313 -6.63 23.61 13.49
C PHE A 313 -5.56 22.58 13.15
N TRP A 314 -5.96 21.40 12.66
CA TRP A 314 -5.08 20.24 12.47
C TRP A 314 -4.90 19.82 11.00
N TYR A 315 -5.97 19.86 10.19
CA TYR A 315 -5.95 19.34 8.81
C TYR A 315 -6.55 20.34 7.83
N LEU A 316 -5.78 20.68 6.80
CA LEU A 316 -6.22 21.50 5.68
C LEU A 316 -6.56 20.63 4.46
N PHE A 317 -7.77 20.80 3.92
CA PHE A 317 -8.18 20.28 2.62
C PHE A 317 -8.30 21.44 1.62
N GLY A 318 -7.15 21.91 1.16
CA GLY A 318 -6.97 23.15 0.41
C GLY A 318 -5.51 23.59 0.43
N CYS A 319 -5.19 24.74 -0.19
CA CYS A 319 -3.89 25.38 -0.03
C CYS A 319 -3.91 26.42 1.11
N LEU A 320 -2.72 26.78 1.60
CA LEU A 320 -2.53 27.85 2.58
C LEU A 320 -1.94 29.08 1.88
N ILE A 321 -2.59 30.23 2.03
CA ILE A 321 -2.12 31.52 1.50
C ILE A 321 -2.06 32.53 2.64
N ILE A 322 -0.88 33.10 2.87
CA ILE A 322 -0.67 34.18 3.86
C ILE A 322 -0.04 35.35 3.12
N ARG A 323 -0.78 36.46 3.01
CA ARG A 323 -0.33 37.61 2.21
C ARG A 323 -0.69 38.96 2.80
N ASN A 324 0.16 39.96 2.57
CA ASN A 324 -0.12 41.35 2.94
C ASN A 324 -0.49 41.53 4.43
N THR A 325 -0.03 40.64 5.31
CA THR A 325 -0.40 40.70 6.73
C THR A 325 0.60 41.52 7.54
N LYS A 326 0.15 41.99 8.71
CA LYS A 326 1.01 42.63 9.73
C LYS A 326 1.50 41.64 10.77
N LEU A 327 1.33 40.34 10.54
CA LEU A 327 1.71 39.28 11.46
C LEU A 327 3.22 39.22 11.64
N GLU A 328 3.68 39.10 12.88
CA GLU A 328 5.11 38.96 13.18
C GLU A 328 5.57 37.50 13.27
N THR A 329 4.65 36.59 13.57
CA THR A 329 4.91 35.15 13.78
C THR A 329 3.80 34.30 13.16
N MET A 330 4.02 32.98 13.09
CA MET A 330 3.03 31.98 12.63
C MET A 330 2.53 31.04 13.75
N ASN A 331 2.62 31.45 15.01
CA ASN A 331 2.32 30.55 16.14
C ASN A 331 0.87 30.02 16.15
N TYR A 332 -0.07 30.71 15.53
CA TYR A 332 -1.47 30.26 15.34
C TYR A 332 -1.61 29.08 14.37
N LEU A 333 -0.54 28.71 13.64
CA LEU A 333 -0.48 27.49 12.81
C LEU A 333 0.34 26.37 13.46
N ALA A 334 0.67 26.49 14.76
CA ALA A 334 1.48 25.49 15.48
C ALA A 334 0.81 24.11 15.60
N ASN A 335 -0.46 23.97 15.21
CA ASN A 335 -1.15 22.69 15.20
C ASN A 335 -1.50 22.18 13.78
N LEU A 336 -1.09 22.90 12.72
CA LEU A 336 -1.31 22.43 11.36
C LEU A 336 -0.34 21.31 11.03
N PHE A 337 -0.81 20.06 11.09
CA PHE A 337 0.02 18.87 10.90
C PHE A 337 -0.11 18.28 9.49
N ARG A 338 -1.27 18.41 8.84
CA ARG A 338 -1.57 17.64 7.63
C ARG A 338 -2.30 18.48 6.59
N VAL A 339 -1.86 18.37 5.33
CA VAL A 339 -2.44 19.12 4.20
C VAL A 339 -2.70 18.18 3.04
N ALA A 340 -3.89 18.29 2.45
CA ALA A 340 -4.23 17.64 1.20
C ALA A 340 -4.68 18.69 0.18
N TYR A 341 -3.96 18.80 -0.93
CA TYR A 341 -4.25 19.78 -1.98
C TYR A 341 -4.06 19.19 -3.38
N PHE A 342 -5.14 19.19 -4.17
CA PHE A 342 -5.15 18.60 -5.51
C PHE A 342 -5.22 19.64 -6.63
N GLY A 343 -5.10 20.93 -6.30
CA GLY A 343 -5.09 22.02 -7.27
C GLY A 343 -3.70 22.28 -7.85
N PRO A 344 -3.60 23.12 -8.90
CA PRO A 344 -2.37 23.32 -9.67
C PRO A 344 -1.37 24.31 -9.04
N ASN A 345 -1.78 25.07 -8.02
CA ASN A 345 -0.94 26.11 -7.42
C ASN A 345 0.02 25.53 -6.36
N PRO A 346 0.99 26.31 -5.87
CA PRO A 346 1.77 25.92 -4.71
C PRO A 346 0.86 25.62 -3.50
N VAL A 347 1.18 24.55 -2.77
CA VAL A 347 0.37 24.08 -1.62
C VAL A 347 0.39 25.08 -0.47
N ILE A 348 1.49 25.81 -0.32
CA ILE A 348 1.66 26.87 0.67
C ILE A 348 2.27 28.09 -0.02
N GLN A 349 1.71 29.27 0.21
CA GLN A 349 2.15 30.54 -0.35
C GLN A 349 2.21 31.58 0.76
N ILE A 350 3.40 32.14 0.97
CA ILE A 350 3.66 33.12 2.02
C ILE A 350 4.38 34.28 1.34
N PHE A 351 3.68 35.39 1.13
CA PHE A 351 4.26 36.50 0.36
C PHE A 351 3.80 37.89 0.80
N SER A 352 4.64 38.89 0.59
CA SER A 352 4.33 40.29 0.92
C SER A 352 3.97 40.52 2.39
N ASN A 353 4.62 39.81 3.33
CA ASN A 353 4.43 39.99 4.77
C ASN A 353 5.67 40.69 5.38
N PRO A 354 5.70 42.03 5.44
CA PRO A 354 6.91 42.79 5.77
C PRO A 354 7.33 42.69 7.23
N ASN A 355 6.46 42.22 8.14
CA ASN A 355 6.75 42.12 9.57
C ASN A 355 7.05 40.69 10.02
N LEU A 356 6.88 39.70 9.15
CA LEU A 356 6.93 38.28 9.49
C LEU A 356 8.38 37.83 9.72
N LYS A 357 8.73 37.56 10.98
CA LYS A 357 10.13 37.31 11.40
C LYS A 357 10.56 35.86 11.25
N GLU A 358 9.62 34.93 11.26
CA GLU A 358 9.89 33.50 11.18
C GLU A 358 8.69 32.73 10.65
N VAL A 359 8.97 31.58 10.04
CA VAL A 359 7.96 30.67 9.49
C VAL A 359 8.12 29.30 10.12
N LYS A 360 7.11 28.91 10.89
CA LYS A 360 7.11 27.68 11.69
C LYS A 360 5.77 26.97 11.50
N ILE A 361 5.80 25.81 10.85
CA ILE A 361 4.63 24.95 10.64
C ILE A 361 5.07 23.49 10.82
N PRO A 362 4.51 22.73 11.78
CA PRO A 362 4.95 21.37 12.10
C PRO A 362 4.28 20.33 11.20
N LEU A 363 4.42 20.48 9.87
CA LEU A 363 3.82 19.55 8.93
C LEU A 363 4.41 18.14 9.12
N MET A 364 3.52 17.15 9.14
CA MET A 364 3.85 15.72 9.25
C MET A 364 3.54 14.95 7.96
N ASN A 365 2.53 15.38 7.20
CA ASN A 365 2.21 14.77 5.91
C ASN A 365 1.50 15.74 4.97
N VAL A 366 1.99 15.82 3.73
CA VAL A 366 1.39 16.58 2.65
C VAL A 366 1.10 15.69 1.44
N ILE A 367 -0.18 15.63 1.07
CA ILE A 367 -0.67 14.88 -0.09
C ILE A 367 -1.02 15.88 -1.19
N THR A 368 -0.32 15.81 -2.32
CA THR A 368 -0.58 16.68 -3.48
C THR A 368 -0.62 15.87 -4.77
N ARG A 369 -1.45 16.31 -5.71
CA ARG A 369 -1.46 15.75 -7.08
C ARG A 369 -0.24 16.15 -7.90
N TYR A 370 0.18 17.40 -7.75
CA TYR A 370 1.28 18.00 -8.47
C TYR A 370 2.48 18.17 -7.53
N ASN A 371 3.43 19.01 -7.95
CA ASN A 371 4.61 19.34 -7.16
C ASN A 371 4.21 19.89 -5.79
N ARG A 372 5.00 19.53 -4.77
CA ARG A 372 4.90 20.07 -3.41
C ARG A 372 5.60 21.43 -3.33
N ASP A 373 5.13 22.38 -4.11
CA ASP A 373 5.76 23.70 -4.19
C ASP A 373 5.32 24.58 -3.01
N VAL A 374 6.27 25.29 -2.42
CA VAL A 374 6.06 26.29 -1.36
C VAL A 374 6.66 27.61 -1.81
N LEU A 375 5.84 28.66 -1.87
CA LEU A 375 6.27 29.98 -2.32
C LEU A 375 6.60 30.89 -1.12
N PHE A 376 7.81 31.46 -1.14
CA PHE A 376 8.22 32.57 -0.27
C PHE A 376 8.69 33.77 -1.10
N GLN A 377 7.99 34.90 -1.01
CA GLN A 377 8.26 36.06 -1.84
C GLN A 377 7.98 37.39 -1.11
N ASP A 378 8.90 38.34 -1.15
CA ASP A 378 8.70 39.71 -0.63
C ASP A 378 8.28 39.75 0.86
N ASN A 379 8.74 38.78 1.67
CA ASN A 379 8.58 38.84 3.12
C ASN A 379 9.72 39.65 3.78
N LEU A 380 9.72 39.75 5.12
CA LEU A 380 10.78 40.45 5.85
C LEU A 380 12.18 39.92 5.45
N PRO A 381 13.13 40.80 5.06
CA PRO A 381 14.48 40.38 4.73
C PRO A 381 15.15 39.62 5.89
N GLY A 382 15.69 38.44 5.60
CA GLY A 382 16.31 37.59 6.61
C GLY A 382 15.34 36.69 7.39
N ILE A 383 14.12 36.46 6.88
CA ILE A 383 13.13 35.53 7.46
C ILE A 383 13.68 34.11 7.70
N PHE A 384 14.74 33.72 6.97
CA PHE A 384 15.45 32.43 7.11
C PHE A 384 16.79 32.53 7.86
N ASN A 385 17.09 33.64 8.53
CA ASN A 385 18.36 33.77 9.27
C ASN A 385 18.51 32.71 10.37
N LYS A 386 17.40 32.28 10.98
CA LYS A 386 17.40 31.23 12.02
C LYS A 386 17.75 29.84 11.48
N THR A 387 17.50 29.58 10.20
CA THR A 387 17.85 28.33 9.51
C THR A 387 19.20 28.44 8.78
N GLY A 388 19.99 29.48 9.06
CA GLY A 388 21.25 29.72 8.37
C GLY A 388 21.07 30.07 6.88
N GLY A 389 19.91 30.62 6.51
CA GLY A 389 19.56 30.96 5.13
C GLY A 389 18.94 29.80 4.34
N VAL A 390 18.77 28.61 4.94
CA VAL A 390 18.09 27.49 4.29
C VAL A 390 16.59 27.76 4.22
N CYS A 391 16.02 27.72 3.03
CA CYS A 391 14.58 27.87 2.85
C CYS A 391 13.82 26.69 3.43
N GLY A 392 12.83 27.02 4.25
CA GLY A 392 11.88 26.06 4.80
C GLY A 392 11.33 26.44 6.15
N PHE A 393 10.52 25.53 6.70
CA PHE A 393 9.95 25.69 8.02
C PHE A 393 10.96 25.30 9.09
N THR A 394 11.03 26.08 10.18
CA THR A 394 12.01 25.89 11.27
C THR A 394 11.80 24.63 12.13
N ASP A 395 10.74 23.87 11.92
CA ASP A 395 10.32 22.72 12.76
C ASP A 395 10.50 21.33 12.14
N VAL A 396 11.06 21.22 10.93
CA VAL A 396 11.14 19.93 10.24
C VAL A 396 12.40 19.16 10.66
N PHE A 397 12.36 18.49 11.81
CA PHE A 397 13.50 17.71 12.30
C PHE A 397 13.15 16.27 12.64
N TYR A 398 12.73 15.51 11.62
CA TYR A 398 12.81 14.05 11.66
C TYR A 398 13.09 13.48 10.26
N VAL A 399 14.17 12.71 10.11
CA VAL A 399 14.59 12.09 8.84
C VAL A 399 13.49 11.19 8.24
N TYR A 400 12.67 10.57 9.09
CA TYR A 400 11.54 9.72 8.65
C TYR A 400 10.33 10.49 8.11
N LEU A 401 10.33 11.83 8.18
CA LEU A 401 9.28 12.68 7.59
C LEU A 401 9.61 13.13 6.16
N LEU A 402 10.87 12.98 5.71
CA LEU A 402 11.33 13.53 4.43
C LEU A 402 10.43 13.14 3.26
N ASN A 403 10.03 11.88 3.12
CA ASN A 403 9.17 11.46 2.01
C ASN A 403 7.73 12.05 2.05
N ARG A 404 7.29 12.53 3.21
CA ARG A 404 5.94 13.08 3.43
C ARG A 404 5.91 14.61 3.41
N THR A 405 7.03 15.26 3.67
CA THR A 405 7.13 16.72 3.83
C THR A 405 8.27 17.35 3.04
N HIS A 406 8.87 16.64 2.08
CA HIS A 406 9.82 17.24 1.16
C HIS A 406 9.08 18.19 0.20
N PHE A 407 9.47 19.47 0.24
CA PHE A 407 8.91 20.54 -0.56
C PHE A 407 9.95 21.09 -1.53
N ASN A 408 9.46 21.61 -2.66
CA ASN A 408 10.25 22.48 -3.51
C ASN A 408 9.99 23.93 -3.08
N TYR A 409 10.99 24.58 -2.52
CA TYR A 409 10.87 26.00 -2.13
C TYR A 409 11.17 26.89 -3.33
N ILE A 410 10.25 27.80 -3.64
CA ILE A 410 10.34 28.74 -4.76
C ILE A 410 10.12 30.18 -4.29
N GLY A 411 10.46 31.15 -5.13
CA GLY A 411 10.28 32.58 -4.87
C GLY A 411 11.57 33.32 -4.50
N GLY A 412 11.50 34.65 -4.51
CA GLY A 412 12.63 35.56 -4.36
C GLY A 412 13.29 35.51 -2.98
N ASP A 413 12.53 35.18 -1.93
CA ASP A 413 13.09 35.01 -0.59
C ASP A 413 13.92 33.73 -0.47
N CYS A 414 13.68 32.78 -1.40
CA CYS A 414 14.41 31.53 -1.54
C CYS A 414 15.45 31.54 -2.67
N GLY A 415 15.87 32.75 -3.10
CA GLY A 415 16.77 33.01 -4.21
C GLY A 415 17.84 31.93 -4.42
N GLY A 416 17.85 31.38 -5.64
CA GLY A 416 18.66 30.24 -6.04
C GLY A 416 20.14 30.40 -5.71
N LEU A 417 20.65 29.43 -4.96
CA LEU A 417 22.06 29.10 -4.90
C LEU A 417 22.49 28.51 -6.25
N LEU A 418 22.55 29.34 -7.29
CA LEU A 418 23.44 29.08 -8.43
C LEU A 418 24.87 29.37 -7.94
N TYR A 419 25.47 28.38 -7.28
CA TYR A 419 26.92 28.32 -7.17
C TYR A 419 27.48 27.99 -8.56
N TRP A 420 28.38 28.86 -9.02
CA TRP A 420 29.26 28.66 -10.17
C TRP A 420 30.24 27.52 -9.94
#